data_AF-A0A348TUW4-F1
#
_entry.id   AF-A0A348TUW4-F1
#
_cell.length_a   1.000
_cell.length_b   1.000
_cell.length_c   1.000
_cell.angle_alpha   90.00
_cell.angle_beta   90.00
_cell.angle_gamma   90.00
#
_symmetry.space_group_name_H-M   'P 1'
#
loop_
_entity.id
_entity.type
_entity.pdbx_description
1 polymer ?
#
loop_
_entity_poly.entity_id
_entity_poly.type
_entity_poly.pdbx_seq_one_letter_code
_entity_poly.pdbx_strand_id
1 'polypeptide(L)' 'MMHTGDFIEFQTVIEHYNEVIPDVNNNTLDLRLRRGNNGIQLELSANEREALEAFVKTLTGSTVYTDERWSSPF' A
#
# COMPACT_ATOMS: atom_id res chain seq x y z
N MET A 1 -4.20 3.10 -5.43
CA MET A 1 -3.94 1.81 -4.73
C MET A 1 -5.01 1.56 -3.69
N MET A 2 -4.94 0.42 -3.01
CA MET A 2 -6.06 -0.18 -2.26
C MET A 2 -7.22 -0.56 -3.19
N HIS A 3 -8.32 -1.06 -2.63
CA HIS A 3 -9.43 -1.56 -3.43
C HIS A 3 -10.25 -0.44 -4.11
N THR A 4 -10.23 0.79 -3.58
CA THR A 4 -10.91 1.96 -4.16
C THR A 4 -10.05 2.77 -5.11
N GLY A 5 -8.72 2.63 -5.05
CA GLY A 5 -7.80 3.43 -5.85
C GLY A 5 -7.36 4.74 -5.20
N ASP A 6 -7.95 5.16 -4.07
CA ASP A 6 -7.77 6.49 -3.47
C ASP A 6 -6.33 6.81 -3.02
N PHE A 7 -5.49 5.80 -2.83
CA PHE A 7 -4.10 6.00 -2.44
C PHE A 7 -3.24 6.18 -3.68
N ILE A 8 -2.86 7.42 -3.98
CA ILE A 8 -2.12 7.77 -5.18
C ILE A 8 -0.65 7.34 -5.07
N GLU A 9 -0.02 7.62 -3.94
CA GLU A 9 1.41 7.39 -3.73
C GLU A 9 1.66 6.09 -2.93
N PHE A 10 2.74 5.38 -3.26
CA PHE A 10 3.09 4.14 -2.54
C PHE A 10 3.44 4.43 -1.07
N GLN A 11 4.00 5.61 -0.80
CA GLN A 11 4.24 6.05 0.58
C GLN A 11 2.94 6.17 1.39
N THR A 12 1.82 6.55 0.79
CA THR A 12 0.52 6.57 1.49
C THR A 12 0.08 5.16 1.92
N VAL A 13 0.43 4.13 1.13
CA VAL A 13 0.22 2.73 1.51
C VAL A 13 1.10 2.34 2.69
N ILE A 14 2.38 2.72 2.67
CA ILE A 14 3.30 2.46 3.79
C ILE A 14 2.78 3.14 5.06
N GLU A 15 2.40 4.42 5.00
CA GLU A 15 1.90 5.16 6.17
C GLU A 15 0.65 4.54 6.77
N HIS A 16 -0.26 4.01 5.95
CA HIS A 16 -1.46 3.33 6.43
C HIS A 16 -1.18 2.11 7.33
N TYR A 17 -0.05 1.43 7.12
CA TYR A 17 0.40 0.34 7.99
C TYR A 17 1.40 0.81 9.06
N ASN A 18 2.11 1.90 8.81
CA ASN A 18 3.10 2.47 9.70
C ASN A 18 2.45 3.06 10.96
N GLU A 19 1.49 3.96 10.73
CA GLU A 19 0.67 4.56 11.77
C GLU A 19 -0.79 4.15 11.52
N VAL A 20 -1.33 3.34 12.42
CA VAL A 20 -2.76 3.00 12.37
C VAL A 20 -3.55 4.22 12.80
N ILE A 21 -3.91 5.08 11.85
CA ILE A 21 -4.80 6.22 12.08
C ILE A 21 -6.25 5.72 11.98
N PRO A 22 -7.01 5.67 13.09
CA PRO A 22 -8.41 5.32 13.03
C PRO A 22 -9.17 6.40 12.26
N ASP A 23 -9.88 6.03 11.20
CA ASP A 23 -10.83 6.94 10.58
C ASP A 23 -12.03 7.11 11.51
N VAL A 24 -12.06 8.24 12.23
CA VAL A 24 -13.13 8.60 13.18
C VAL A 24 -14.49 8.75 12.49
N ASN A 25 -14.53 8.90 11.17
CA ASN A 25 -15.77 9.01 10.40
C ASN A 25 -16.27 7.65 9.87
N ASN A 26 -15.47 6.59 9.99
CA ASN A 26 -15.85 5.26 9.56
C ASN A 26 -16.75 4.57 10.60
N ASN A 27 -18.04 4.90 10.55
CA ASN A 27 -19.06 4.36 11.44
C ASN A 27 -19.64 3.02 10.96
N THR A 28 -19.28 2.55 9.78
CA THR A 28 -19.80 1.31 9.17
C THR A 28 -18.83 0.13 9.23
N LEU A 29 -17.61 0.35 9.75
CA LEU A 29 -16.62 -0.71 9.93
C LEU A 29 -17.09 -1.77 10.95
N ASP A 30 -17.04 -3.04 10.55
CA ASP A 30 -17.30 -4.18 11.43
C ASP A 30 -16.43 -4.09 12.69
N LEU A 31 -17.01 -4.32 13.86
CA LEU A 31 -16.32 -4.20 15.15
C LEU A 31 -15.12 -5.14 15.28
N ARG A 32 -15.11 -6.29 14.57
CA ARG A 32 -13.96 -7.20 14.53
C ARG A 32 -12.79 -6.63 13.73
N LEU A 33 -13.09 -5.71 12.81
CA LEU A 33 -12.11 -5.02 11.98
C LEU A 33 -11.72 -3.66 12.58
N ARG A 34 -12.47 -3.16 13.57
CA ARG A 34 -12.03 -2.05 14.42
C ARG A 34 -10.77 -2.51 15.16
N ARG A 35 -9.64 -1.98 14.71
CA ARG A 35 -8.33 -2.29 15.29
C ARG A 35 -8.28 -1.66 16.70
N GLY A 36 -8.56 -2.46 17.72
CA GLY A 36 -8.35 -2.10 19.13
C GLY A 36 -6.87 -2.21 19.51
N ASN A 37 -6.56 -2.51 20.78
CA ASN A 37 -5.17 -2.66 21.29
C ASN A 37 -4.31 -3.74 20.59
N ASN A 38 -4.88 -4.52 19.66
CA ASN A 38 -4.17 -5.54 18.87
C ASN A 38 -3.86 -5.06 17.44
N GLY A 39 -3.98 -3.76 17.16
CA GLY A 39 -3.58 -3.19 15.87
C GLY A 39 -2.08 -3.38 15.66
N ILE A 40 -1.69 -4.07 14.59
CA ILE A 40 -0.30 -4.10 14.14
C ILE A 40 0.04 -2.70 13.62
N GLN A 41 0.92 -2.02 14.34
CA GLN A 41 1.64 -0.83 13.89
C GLN A 41 3.05 -1.28 13.54
N LEU A 42 3.53 -0.91 12.35
CA LEU A 42 4.87 -1.30 11.94
C LEU A 42 5.94 -0.40 12.59
N GLU A 43 5.60 0.86 12.90
CA GLU A 43 6.51 1.83 13.52
C GLU A 43 7.89 1.92 12.82
N LEU A 44 7.88 1.88 11.49
CA LEU A 44 9.07 1.97 10.65
C LEU A 44 9.71 3.35 10.75
N SER A 45 11.04 3.35 10.88
CA SER A 45 11.86 4.54 10.70
C SER A 45 11.81 5.06 9.26
N ALA A 46 12.27 6.30 9.03
CA ALA A 46 12.39 6.86 7.68
C ALA A 46 13.22 5.96 6.75
N ASN A 47 14.36 5.46 7.25
CA ASN A 47 15.25 4.59 6.47
C ASN A 47 14.60 3.25 6.12
N GLU A 48 13.80 2.67 7.02
CA GLU A 48 13.09 1.41 6.76
C GLU A 48 11.98 1.59 5.73
N ARG A 49 11.27 2.73 5.76
CA ARG A 49 10.28 3.07 4.73
C ARG A 49 10.92 3.22 3.36
N GLU A 50 12.04 3.92 3.27
CA GLU A 50 12.81 4.06 2.02
C GLU A 50 13.33 2.72 1.50
N ALA A 51 13.85 1.88 2.40
CA ALA A 51 14.33 0.55 2.04
C ALA A 51 13.20 -0.37 1.54
N LEU A 52 12.03 -0.30 2.16
CA LEU A 52 10.84 -1.04 1.71
C LEU A 52 10.37 -0.56 0.33
N GLU A 53 10.31 0.75 0.11
CA GLU A 53 9.97 1.31 -1.19
C GLU A 53 10.97 0.88 -2.28
N ALA A 54 12.27 0.93 -1.97
CA ALA A 54 13.32 0.47 -2.88
C ALA A 54 13.17 -1.03 -3.21
N PHE A 55 12.88 -1.86 -2.20
CA PHE A 55 12.64 -3.29 -2.39
C PHE A 55 11.43 -3.54 -3.30
N VAL A 56 10.29 -2.89 -3.05
CA VAL A 56 9.09 -3.09 -3.88
C VAL A 56 9.30 -2.64 -5.32
N LYS A 57 10.10 -1.60 -5.56
CA LYS A 57 10.51 -1.19 -6.92
C LYS A 57 11.30 -2.27 -7.66
N THR A 58 11.95 -3.21 -6.97
CA THR A 58 12.63 -4.35 -7.62
C THR A 58 11.64 -5.39 -8.18
N LEU A 59 10.38 -5.36 -7.75
CA LEU A 59 9.36 -6.32 -8.18
C LEU A 59 8.74 -5.96 -9.54
N THR A 60 9.10 -4.82 -10.13
CA THR A 60 8.59 -4.42 -11.45
C THR A 60 9.28 -5.23 -12.56
N GLY A 61 8.48 -5.85 -13.43
CA GLY A 61 9.00 -6.51 -14.64
C GLY A 61 9.11 -5.56 -15.83
N SER A 62 10.16 -5.65 -16.64
CA SER A 62 10.33 -4.83 -17.86
C SER A 62 9.58 -5.41 -19.08
N THR A 63 9.55 -6.74 -19.20
CA THR A 63 9.00 -7.44 -20.38
C THR A 63 7.52 -7.16 -20.59
N VAL A 64 6.72 -7.04 -19.53
CA VAL A 64 5.27 -6.81 -19.63
C VAL A 64 4.93 -5.46 -20.30
N TYR A 65 5.86 -4.51 -20.29
CA TYR A 65 5.67 -3.18 -20.87
C TYR A 65 6.29 -3.00 -22.26
N THR A 66 7.10 -3.97 -22.73
CA THR A 66 7.91 -3.82 -23.95
C THR A 66 7.76 -4.95 -24.96
N ASP A 67 7.35 -6.14 -24.54
CA ASP A 67 7.19 -7.28 -25.44
C ASP A 67 5.89 -7.17 -26.25
N GLU A 68 6.00 -7.25 -27.58
CA GLU A 68 4.89 -7.20 -28.54
C GLU A 68 3.81 -8.25 -28.26
N ARG A 69 4.14 -9.37 -27.61
CA ARG A 69 3.16 -10.39 -27.24
C ARG A 69 2.03 -9.83 -26.36
N TRP A 70 2.31 -8.81 -25.57
CA TRP A 70 1.36 -8.20 -24.63
C TRP A 70 0.83 -6.85 -25.10
N SER A 71 1.18 -6.41 -26.30
CA SER A 71 0.77 -5.11 -26.84
C SER A 71 -0.68 -5.10 -27.35
N SER A 72 -1.20 -3.91 -27.62
CA SER A 72 -2.45 -3.76 -28.38
C SER A 72 -2.23 -4.26 -29.81
N PRO A 73 -3.08 -5.17 -30.33
CA PRO A 73 -3.01 -5.61 -31.72
C PRO A 73 -3.62 -4.59 -32.72
N PHE A 74 -4.07 -3.44 -32.23
CA PHE A 74 -4.71 -2.35 -32.98
C PHE A 74 -3.98 -1.04 -32.74
#